data_AF-A0A3M9NR25-F1
#
_entry.id   AF-A0A3M9NR25-F1
#
_cell.length_a   1.000
_cell.length_b   1.000
_cell.length_c   1.000
_cell.angle_alpha   90.00
_cell.angle_beta   90.00
_cell.angle_gamma   90.00
#
_symmetry.space_group_name_H-M   'P 1'
#
loop_
_entity.id
_entity.type
_entity.pdbx_description
1 polymer ?
#
loop_
_entity_poly.entity_id
_entity_poly.type
_entity_poly.pdbx_seq_one_letter_code
_entity_poly.pdbx_strand_id
1 'polypeptide(L)'
;MNYDLLNILSNSNKDVDNQKLMDYLSDKLSAEERHEFEKSLLDSELENDAVEGLSQFKNKKDPLLYAEELNLNLKHQLQKKKALKSKRTIRDLRWLYITIILILAFVIIAFFILFKLLR
;
A
#
# COMPACT_ATOMS: atom_id res chain seq x y z
N MET A 1 9.81 2.58 -10.64
CA MET A 1 8.96 2.91 -9.46
C MET A 1 9.58 4.14 -8.83
N ASN A 2 8.81 5.21 -8.64
CA ASN A 2 9.33 6.47 -8.12
C ASN A 2 9.37 6.39 -6.59
N TYR A 3 10.58 6.27 -6.01
CA TYR A 3 10.80 6.13 -4.58
C TYR A 3 10.57 7.44 -3.81
N ASP A 4 10.60 8.58 -4.50
CA ASP A 4 10.44 9.90 -3.90
C ASP A 4 9.01 10.13 -3.38
N LEU A 5 8.01 9.50 -4.01
CA LEU A 5 6.60 9.56 -3.58
C LEU A 5 6.33 8.80 -2.27
N LEU A 6 7.20 7.86 -1.86
CA LEU A 6 7.06 7.18 -0.58
C LEU A 6 7.68 8.00 0.57
N ASN A 7 8.68 8.82 0.25
CA ASN A 7 9.37 9.66 1.24
C ASN A 7 8.52 10.83 1.72
N ILE A 8 7.70 11.45 0.84
CA ILE A 8 6.78 12.54 1.22
C ILE A 8 5.77 12.12 2.31
N LEU A 9 5.46 10.83 2.42
CA LEU A 9 4.51 10.29 3.39
C LEU A 9 5.15 9.79 4.68
N SER A 10 6.48 9.70 4.72
CA SER A 10 7.22 9.03 5.80
C SER A 10 7.66 9.99 6.91
N ASN A 11 7.66 11.30 6.65
CA ASN A 11 8.11 12.33 7.60
C ASN A 11 6.99 13.19 8.21
N SER A 12 5.73 12.95 7.83
CA SER A 12 4.59 13.69 8.39
C SER A 12 4.02 12.89 9.57
N ASN A 13 3.95 13.49 10.75
CA ASN A 13 3.19 12.96 11.89
C ASN A 13 1.68 13.19 11.62
N LYS A 14 1.16 12.48 10.62
CA LYS A 14 -0.14 12.74 9.97
C LYS A 14 -1.31 12.87 10.92
N ASP A 15 -1.32 12.07 11.99
CA ASP A 15 -2.50 12.00 12.85
C ASP A 15 -2.66 13.28 13.70
N VAL A 16 -1.55 13.90 14.13
CA VAL A 16 -1.58 15.13 14.93
C VAL A 16 -1.76 16.36 14.03
N ASP A 17 -1.07 16.41 12.90
CA ASP A 17 -1.14 17.54 11.97
C ASP A 17 -2.53 17.64 11.30
N ASN A 18 -3.11 16.51 10.88
CA ASN A 18 -4.44 16.50 10.28
C ASN A 18 -5.53 16.87 11.29
N GLN A 19 -5.40 16.47 12.57
CA GLN A 19 -6.36 16.86 13.59
C GLN A 19 -6.36 18.37 13.81
N LYS A 20 -5.17 18.98 13.92
CA LYS A 20 -5.03 20.43 14.10
C LYS A 20 -5.57 21.22 12.92
N LEU A 21 -5.30 20.75 11.69
CA LEU A 21 -5.89 21.29 10.45
C LEU A 21 -7.42 21.22 10.47
N MET A 22 -8.01 20.11 10.93
CA MET A 22 -9.46 19.96 11.01
C MET A 22 -10.09 20.84 12.08
N ASP A 23 -9.42 21.03 13.21
CA ASP A 23 -9.88 21.93 14.26
C ASP A 23 -9.79 23.40 13.84
N TYR A 24 -8.75 23.77 13.07
CA TYR A 24 -8.64 25.06 12.40
C TYR A 24 -9.80 25.28 11.43
N LEU A 25 -10.02 24.33 10.51
CA LEU A 25 -11.13 24.41 9.56
C LEU A 25 -12.47 24.48 10.28
N SER A 26 -12.65 23.75 11.39
CA SER A 26 -13.89 23.68 12.19
C SER A 26 -14.13 24.85 13.14
N ASP A 27 -13.23 25.84 13.19
CA ASP A 27 -13.29 26.99 14.11
C ASP A 27 -13.30 26.58 15.59
N LYS A 28 -12.57 25.50 15.92
CA LYS A 28 -12.44 24.96 17.28
C LYS A 28 -11.17 25.39 18.01
N LEU A 29 -10.20 25.93 17.28
CA LEU A 29 -8.96 26.46 17.86
C LEU A 29 -9.22 27.80 18.53
N SER A 30 -8.54 28.05 19.66
CA SER A 30 -8.52 29.38 20.26
C SER A 30 -7.81 30.39 19.35
N ALA A 31 -8.02 31.69 19.59
CA ALA A 31 -7.41 32.75 18.79
C ALA A 31 -5.87 32.70 18.79
N GLU A 32 -5.26 32.30 19.92
CA GLU A 32 -3.81 32.15 20.06
C GLU A 32 -3.30 30.96 19.24
N GLU A 33 -3.92 29.78 19.37
CA GLU A 33 -3.53 28.57 18.63
C GLU A 33 -3.73 28.73 17.12
N ARG A 34 -4.77 29.46 16.73
CA ARG A 34 -5.08 29.76 15.33
C ARG A 34 -3.99 30.62 14.70
N HIS A 35 -3.52 31.64 15.42
CA HIS A 35 -2.43 32.51 14.94
C HIS A 35 -1.10 31.76 14.83
N GLU A 36 -0.78 30.89 15.80
CA GLU A 36 0.40 30.03 15.73
C GLU A 36 0.34 29.07 14.54
N PHE A 37 -0.85 28.52 14.25
CA PHE A 37 -1.06 27.64 13.11
C PHE A 37 -0.97 28.38 11.77
N GLU A 38 -1.53 29.60 11.68
CA GLU A 38 -1.38 30.45 10.50
C GLU A 38 0.10 30.83 10.25
N LYS A 39 0.88 31.00 11.32
CA LYS A 39 2.33 31.21 11.18
C LYS A 39 3.04 29.97 10.63
N SER A 40 2.69 28.76 11.07
CA SER A 40 3.27 27.54 10.50
C SER A 40 2.87 27.28 9.05
N LEU A 41 1.67 27.72 8.64
CA LEU A 41 1.20 27.64 7.25
C LEU A 41 2.01 28.53 6.29
N LEU A 42 2.66 29.59 6.78
CA LEU A 42 3.53 30.44 5.95
C LEU A 42 4.84 29.75 5.57
N ASP A 43 5.30 28.81 6.38
CA ASP A 43 6.55 28.07 6.16
C ASP A 43 6.37 26.87 5.22
N SER A 44 5.11 26.47 4.95
CA SER A 44 4.75 25.26 4.19
C SER A 44 3.75 25.58 3.08
N GLU A 45 4.26 25.75 1.85
CA GLU A 45 3.45 26.00 0.63
C GLU A 45 2.40 24.90 0.41
N LEU A 46 2.75 23.64 0.70
CA LEU A 46 1.84 22.50 0.57
C LEU A 46 0.66 22.56 1.55
N GLU A 47 0.92 22.90 2.81
CA GLU A 47 -0.14 22.99 3.82
C GLU A 47 -1.06 24.19 3.54
N ASN A 48 -0.50 25.29 3.04
CA ASN A 48 -1.27 26.45 2.60
C ASN A 48 -2.26 26.08 1.49
N ASP A 49 -1.78 25.43 0.43
CA ASP A 49 -2.59 24.92 -0.68
C ASP A 49 -3.66 23.92 -0.18
N ALA A 50 -3.31 23.06 0.78
CA ALA A 50 -4.24 22.10 1.35
C ALA A 50 -5.36 22.78 2.15
N VAL A 51 -5.05 23.80 2.95
CA VAL A 51 -6.05 24.60 3.68
C VAL A 51 -6.97 25.33 2.72
N GLU A 52 -6.42 25.95 1.68
CA GLU A 52 -7.23 26.61 0.65
C GLU A 52 -8.18 25.62 -0.03
N GLY A 53 -7.67 24.49 -0.52
CA GLY A 53 -8.48 23.46 -1.15
C GLY A 53 -9.55 22.85 -0.24
N LEU A 54 -9.23 22.63 1.05
CA LEU A 54 -10.18 22.08 2.02
C LEU A 54 -11.23 23.11 2.47
N SER A 55 -10.88 24.41 2.48
CA SER A 55 -11.82 25.49 2.80
C SER A 55 -12.95 25.64 1.78
N GLN A 56 -12.75 25.15 0.55
CA GLN A 56 -13.76 25.14 -0.51
C GLN A 56 -14.90 24.14 -0.24
N PHE A 57 -14.71 23.20 0.69
CA PHE A 57 -15.76 22.26 1.07
C PHE A 57 -16.80 22.95 1.96
N LYS A 58 -18.05 22.98 1.51
CA LYS A 58 -19.17 23.59 2.24
C LYS A 58 -19.42 22.96 3.62
N ASN A 59 -19.12 21.67 3.77
CA ASN A 59 -19.38 20.93 5.00
C ASN A 59 -18.06 20.36 5.53
N LYS A 60 -17.66 20.84 6.70
CA LYS A 60 -16.33 20.59 7.28
C LYS A 60 -16.10 19.14 7.73
N LYS A 61 -17.14 18.31 7.74
CA LYS A 61 -17.06 16.88 8.08
C LYS A 61 -16.85 15.95 6.88
N ASP A 62 -17.15 16.44 5.68
CA ASP A 62 -17.08 15.63 4.45
C ASP A 62 -15.64 15.23 4.10
N PRO A 63 -14.61 16.12 4.17
CA PRO A 63 -13.27 15.78 3.72
C PRO A 63 -12.64 14.61 4.47
N LEU A 64 -12.89 14.52 5.79
CA LEU A 64 -12.34 13.46 6.63
C LEU A 64 -12.95 12.10 6.28
N LEU A 65 -14.26 12.05 6.09
CA LEU A 65 -14.98 10.83 5.70
C LEU A 65 -14.54 10.36 4.31
N TYR A 66 -14.38 11.28 3.36
CA TYR A 66 -13.86 10.97 2.03
C TYR A 66 -12.43 10.46 2.06
N ALA A 67 -11.55 11.05 2.89
CA ALA A 67 -10.18 10.60 3.05
C ALA A 67 -10.10 9.19 3.67
N GLU A 68 -10.94 8.91 4.66
CA GLU A 68 -11.04 7.60 5.30
C GLU A 68 -11.53 6.54 4.30
N GLU A 69 -12.59 6.83 3.56
CA GLU A 69 -13.13 5.95 2.52
C GLU A 69 -12.09 5.67 1.42
N LEU A 70 -11.35 6.71 1.00
CA LEU A 70 -10.29 6.57 0.00
C LEU A 70 -9.17 5.66 0.52
N ASN A 71 -8.74 5.83 1.77
CA ASN A 71 -7.71 5.00 2.39
C ASN A 71 -8.15 3.54 2.52
N LEU A 72 -9.40 3.30 2.94
CA LEU A 72 -9.99 1.97 2.98
C LEU A 72 -10.01 1.32 1.59
N ASN A 73 -10.47 2.05 0.58
CA ASN A 73 -10.51 1.57 -0.80
C ASN A 73 -9.11 1.27 -1.37
N LEU A 74 -8.12 2.13 -1.09
CA LEU A 74 -6.72 1.91 -1.46
C LEU A 74 -6.18 0.63 -0.83
N LYS A 75 -6.34 0.47 0.49
CA LYS A 75 -5.92 -0.75 1.21
C LYS A 75 -6.55 -1.99 0.59
N HIS A 76 -7.84 -1.94 0.30
CA HIS A 76 -8.57 -3.06 -0.31
C HIS A 76 -8.06 -3.40 -1.73
N GLN A 77 -7.80 -2.39 -2.58
CA GLN A 77 -7.24 -2.60 -3.92
C GLN A 77 -5.81 -3.17 -3.86
N LEU A 78 -4.98 -2.72 -2.92
CA LEU A 78 -3.62 -3.23 -2.72
C LEU A 78 -3.64 -4.68 -2.23
N GLN A 79 -4.55 -5.02 -1.30
CA GLN A 79 -4.74 -6.38 -0.82
C GLN A 79 -5.19 -7.32 -1.95
N LYS A 80 -6.14 -6.89 -2.79
CA LYS A 80 -6.55 -7.66 -3.99
C LYS A 80 -5.37 -7.91 -4.93
N LYS A 81 -4.55 -6.89 -5.23
CA LYS A 81 -3.36 -7.05 -6.07
C LYS A 81 -2.31 -7.98 -5.44
N LYS A 82 -2.13 -7.92 -4.12
CA LYS A 82 -1.21 -8.81 -3.38
C LYS A 82 -1.69 -10.27 -3.39
N ALA A 83 -2.99 -10.49 -3.17
CA ALA A 83 -3.61 -11.82 -3.23
C ALA A 83 -3.53 -12.45 -4.63
N LEU A 84 -3.72 -11.66 -5.68
CA LEU A 84 -3.57 -12.12 -7.07
C LEU A 84 -2.12 -12.50 -7.39
N LYS A 85 -1.13 -11.77 -6.85
CA LYS A 85 0.29 -12.12 -7.01
C LYS A 85 0.67 -13.39 -6.25
N SER A 86 0.22 -13.60 -5.01
CA SER A 86 0.59 -14.80 -4.24
C SER A 86 -0.09 -16.08 -4.77
N LYS A 87 -1.28 -15.98 -5.37
CA LYS A 87 -1.99 -17.13 -5.94
C LYS A 87 -1.31 -17.71 -7.19
N ARG A 88 -0.42 -16.95 -7.84
CA ARG A 88 0.33 -17.38 -9.03
C ARG A 88 1.65 -18.10 -8.70
N THR A 89 2.24 -17.87 -7.52
CA THR A 89 3.59 -18.39 -7.21
C THR A 89 3.61 -19.77 -6.56
N ILE A 90 2.48 -20.28 -6.06
CA ILE A 90 2.45 -21.49 -5.21
C ILE A 90 2.00 -22.76 -5.97
N ARG A 91 1.55 -22.64 -7.22
CA ARG A 91 0.91 -23.79 -7.92
C ARG A 91 1.88 -24.70 -8.68
N ASP A 92 3.09 -24.23 -8.98
CA ASP A 92 3.96 -24.89 -9.97
C ASP A 92 4.97 -25.89 -9.37
N LEU A 93 5.41 -25.69 -8.12
CA LEU A 93 6.51 -26.51 -7.56
C LEU A 93 6.14 -27.98 -7.36
N ARG A 94 4.89 -28.30 -7.01
CA ARG A 94 4.48 -29.70 -6.75
C ARG A 94 4.50 -30.55 -8.02
N TRP A 95 4.05 -30.00 -9.16
CA TRP A 95 4.07 -30.71 -10.43
C TRP A 95 5.49 -30.91 -10.94
N LEU A 96 6.37 -29.93 -10.72
CA LEU A 96 7.79 -30.01 -11.07
C LEU A 96 8.52 -31.14 -10.31
N TYR A 97 8.22 -31.38 -9.03
CA TYR A 97 8.80 -32.52 -8.32
C TYR A 97 8.30 -33.87 -8.86
N ILE A 98 7.01 -33.98 -9.19
CA ILE A 98 6.42 -35.22 -9.73
C ILE A 98 7.06 -35.57 -11.09
N THR A 99 7.24 -34.60 -11.97
CA THR A 99 7.85 -34.84 -13.29
C THR A 99 9.30 -35.28 -13.17
N ILE A 100 10.09 -34.68 -12.26
CA ILE A 100 11.48 -35.07 -12.01
C ILE A 100 11.57 -36.53 -11.53
N ILE A 101 10.74 -36.92 -10.55
CA ILE A 101 10.73 -38.29 -10.02
C ILE A 101 10.35 -39.29 -11.11
N LEU A 102 9.35 -38.95 -11.92
CA LEU A 102 8.89 -39.80 -13.02
C LEU A 102 10.00 -40.01 -14.06
N ILE A 103 10.70 -38.95 -14.46
CA ILE A 103 11.85 -39.04 -15.38
C ILE A 103 12.95 -39.93 -14.79
N LEU A 104 13.28 -39.74 -13.50
CA LEU A 104 14.30 -40.55 -12.83
C LEU A 104 13.91 -42.04 -12.80
N ALA A 105 12.65 -42.36 -12.53
CA ALA A 105 12.14 -43.71 -12.56
C ALA A 105 12.25 -44.35 -13.96
N PHE A 106 11.95 -43.59 -15.02
CA PHE A 106 12.13 -44.06 -16.40
C PHE A 106 13.59 -44.38 -16.73
N VAL A 107 14.54 -43.56 -16.27
CA VAL A 107 15.98 -43.83 -16.47
C VAL A 107 16.41 -45.12 -15.76
N ILE A 108 15.94 -45.35 -14.53
CA ILE A 108 16.26 -46.57 -13.78
C ILE A 108 15.67 -47.81 -14.47
N ILE A 109 14.42 -47.74 -14.93
CA ILE A 109 13.76 -48.84 -15.65
C ILE A 109 14.49 -49.13 -16.97
N ALA A 110 14.83 -48.10 -17.74
CA ALA A 110 15.56 -48.25 -18.99
C ALA A 110 16.94 -48.90 -18.76
N PHE A 111 17.66 -48.48 -17.73
CA PHE A 111 18.92 -49.09 -17.33
C PHE A 111 18.75 -50.57 -16.97
N PHE A 112 17.72 -50.90 -16.20
CA PHE A 112 17.47 -52.28 -15.78
C PHE A 112 17.13 -53.20 -16.96
N ILE A 113 16.33 -52.70 -17.92
CA ILE A 113 16.00 -53.45 -19.15
C ILE A 113 17.27 -53.69 -19.98
N LEU A 114 18.10 -52.67 -20.18
CA LEU A 114 19.37 -52.81 -20.90
C LEU A 114 20.33 -53.79 -20.21
N PHE A 115 20.45 -53.71 -18.89
CA PHE A 115 21.31 -54.61 -18.12
C PHE A 115 20.80 -56.06 -18.16
N LYS A 116 19.48 -56.28 -18.15
CA LYS A 116 18.88 -57.61 -18.30
C LYS A 116 18.98 -58.16 -19.73
N LEU A 117 19.04 -57.29 -20.75
CA LEU A 117 19.18 -57.69 -22.15
C LEU A 117 20.64 -57.99 -22.54
N LEU A 118 21.60 -57.30 -21.89
CA LEU A 118 23.05 -57.46 -22.15
C LEU A 118 23.67 -58.66 -21.41
N ARG A 119 22.94 -59.28 -20.47
CA ARG A 119 23.33 -60.48 -19.72
C ARG A 119 22.50 -61.67 -20.15
#